data_AF-A0A3E3DXX2-F1
#
_entry.id   AF-A0A3E3DXX2-F1
#
_cell.length_a   1.000
_cell.length_b   1.000
_cell.length_c   1.000
_cell.angle_alpha   90.00
_cell.angle_beta   90.00
_cell.angle_gamma   90.00
#
_symmetry.space_group_name_H-M   'P 1'
#
loop_
_entity.id
_entity.type
_entity.pdbx_description
1 polymer ?
#
loop_
_entity_poly.entity_id
_entity_poly.type
_entity_poly.pdbx_seq_one_letter_code
_entity_poly.pdbx_strand_id
1 'polypeptide(L)'
;MKEYILDLTKIKSIYLLEKEIKKTFDFPAYYGENLDALWDCTKDYVESPSKIIIIGKDKVPKDMRKYVKDMIDVLMDASKLDYKDITINLK
;
A
#
# COMPACT_ATOMS: atom_id res chain seq x y z
N MET A 1 0.18 4.61 -17.74
CA MET A 1 0.17 4.82 -16.28
C MET A 1 -0.52 3.62 -15.66
N LYS A 2 0.19 2.88 -14.81
CA LYS A 2 -0.36 1.68 -14.16
C LYS A 2 -1.32 2.08 -13.04
N GLU A 3 -2.41 1.33 -12.87
CA GLU A 3 -3.31 1.49 -11.74
C GLU A 3 -3.20 0.29 -10.82
N TYR A 4 -2.95 0.56 -9.55
CA TYR A 4 -2.91 -0.42 -8.46
C TYR A 4 -4.17 -0.25 -7.62
N ILE A 5 -4.94 -1.32 -7.45
CA ILE A 5 -6.17 -1.31 -6.64
C ILE A 5 -5.90 -2.15 -5.38
N LEU A 6 -5.89 -1.49 -4.22
CA LEU A 6 -5.78 -2.11 -2.91
C LEU A 6 -7.16 -2.09 -2.24
N ASP A 7 -7.87 -3.22 -2.30
CA ASP A 7 -9.22 -3.35 -1.75
C ASP A 7 -9.20 -3.91 -0.31
N LEU A 8 -9.48 -3.04 0.66
CA LEU A 8 -9.47 -3.36 2.08
C LEU A 8 -10.83 -3.87 2.60
N THR A 9 -11.86 -3.93 1.75
CA THR A 9 -13.24 -4.23 2.18
C THR A 9 -13.42 -5.60 2.81
N LYS A 10 -12.57 -6.58 2.44
CA LYS A 10 -12.60 -7.95 2.96
C LYS A 10 -11.44 -8.28 3.89
N ILE A 11 -10.59 -7.31 4.20
CA ILE A 11 -9.40 -7.51 5.04
C ILE A 11 -9.78 -7.54 6.51
N LYS A 12 -9.37 -8.61 7.19
CA LYS A 12 -9.75 -8.90 8.59
C LYS A 12 -8.55 -9.09 9.54
N SER A 13 -7.32 -9.03 9.04
CA SER A 13 -6.11 -9.12 9.84
C SER A 13 -4.95 -8.43 9.14
N ILE A 14 -3.93 -8.02 9.89
CA ILE A 14 -2.69 -7.43 9.36
C ILE A 14 -2.00 -8.42 8.40
N TYR A 15 -2.00 -9.71 8.72
CA TYR A 15 -1.46 -10.74 7.83
C TYR A 15 -2.15 -10.77 6.45
N LEU A 16 -3.50 -10.66 6.40
CA LEU A 16 -4.21 -10.60 5.13
C LEU A 16 -3.94 -9.28 4.39
N LEU A 17 -3.76 -8.19 5.13
CA LEU A 17 -3.40 -6.88 4.58
C LEU A 17 -2.05 -6.95 3.86
N GLU A 18 -1.00 -7.43 4.53
CA GLU A 18 0.35 -7.53 3.95
C GLU A 18 0.39 -8.45 2.73
N LYS A 19 -0.40 -9.52 2.73
CA LYS A 19 -0.57 -10.38 1.55
C LYS A 19 -1.25 -9.67 0.38
N GLU A 20 -2.29 -8.89 0.65
CA GLU A 20 -2.97 -8.14 -0.40
C GLU A 20 -2.05 -7.04 -0.94
N ILE A 21 -1.31 -6.32 -0.08
CA ILE A 21 -0.28 -5.34 -0.48
C ILE A 21 0.75 -5.99 -1.42
N LYS A 22 1.36 -7.09 -1.00
CA LYS A 22 2.37 -7.81 -1.79
C LYS A 22 1.84 -8.19 -3.18
N LYS A 23 0.61 -8.71 -3.22
CA LYS A 23 -0.06 -9.12 -4.46
C LYS A 23 -0.44 -7.93 -5.34
N THR A 24 -1.01 -6.87 -4.77
CA THR A 24 -1.45 -5.68 -5.50
C THR A 24 -0.26 -5.03 -6.20
N PHE A 25 0.85 -4.85 -5.48
CA PHE A 25 2.03 -4.14 -6.02
C PHE A 25 3.03 -5.04 -6.75
N ASP A 26 2.76 -6.35 -6.82
CA ASP A 26 3.67 -7.35 -7.39
C ASP A 26 5.07 -7.33 -6.74
N PHE A 27 5.09 -7.22 -5.40
CA PHE A 27 6.33 -7.16 -4.63
C PHE A 27 7.08 -8.50 -4.61
N PRO A 28 8.42 -8.47 -4.51
CA PRO A 28 9.24 -9.66 -4.59
C PRO A 28 8.95 -10.67 -3.48
N ALA A 29 9.37 -11.93 -3.70
CA ALA A 29 9.18 -13.02 -2.75
C ALA A 29 9.71 -12.70 -1.34
N TYR A 30 10.80 -11.92 -1.26
CA TYR A 30 11.45 -11.47 -0.02
C TYR A 30 10.86 -10.20 0.60
N TYR A 31 9.70 -9.72 0.14
CA TYR A 31 8.97 -8.63 0.80
C TYR A 31 8.77 -8.94 2.29
N GLY A 32 9.25 -8.06 3.17
CA GLY A 32 9.36 -8.29 4.61
C GLY A 32 8.05 -8.18 5.41
N GLU A 33 6.92 -7.92 4.76
CA GLU A 33 5.57 -7.86 5.38
C GLU A 33 5.50 -6.91 6.59
N ASN A 34 6.11 -5.72 6.45
CA ASN A 34 6.10 -4.65 7.44
C ASN A 34 6.19 -3.27 6.77
N LEU A 35 5.99 -2.21 7.54
CA LEU A 35 5.92 -0.83 7.03
C LEU A 35 7.24 -0.32 6.43
N ASP A 36 8.40 -0.72 6.98
CA ASP A 36 9.70 -0.33 6.43
C ASP A 36 9.91 -1.02 5.06
N ALA A 37 9.59 -2.31 4.98
CA ALA A 37 9.63 -3.05 3.73
C ALA A 37 8.64 -2.50 2.68
N LEU A 38 7.48 -1.99 3.11
CA LEU A 38 6.52 -1.32 2.24
C LEU A 38 7.11 -0.04 1.64
N TRP A 39 7.76 0.79 2.45
CA TRP A 39 8.42 2.00 1.98
C TRP A 39 9.49 1.67 0.93
N ASP A 40 10.39 0.74 1.28
CA ASP A 40 11.48 0.29 0.39
C ASP A 40 10.92 -0.27 -0.92
N CYS A 41 9.90 -1.13 -0.84
CA CYS A 41 9.35 -1.75 -2.05
C CYS A 41 8.50 -0.78 -2.88
N THR A 42 7.84 0.20 -2.27
CA THR A 42 7.13 1.25 -3.01
C THR A 42 8.12 2.10 -3.82
N LYS A 43 9.26 2.43 -3.20
CA LYS A 43 10.34 3.14 -3.86
C LYS A 43 10.94 2.33 -5.03
N ASP A 44 11.21 1.04 -4.83
CA ASP A 44 12.00 0.27 -5.80
C ASP A 44 11.16 -0.49 -6.85
N TYR A 45 9.93 -0.92 -6.52
CA TYR A 45 9.13 -1.81 -7.37
C TYR A 45 7.82 -1.21 -7.89
N VAL A 46 7.25 -0.19 -7.23
CA VAL A 46 6.04 0.46 -7.77
C VAL A 46 6.41 1.28 -9.00
N GLU A 47 5.76 0.96 -10.12
CA GLU A 47 5.96 1.64 -11.38
C GLU A 47 5.68 3.14 -11.25
N SER A 48 6.43 3.95 -12.00
CA SER A 48 6.26 5.41 -12.05
C SER A 48 6.34 5.82 -13.52
N PRO A 49 5.32 6.49 -14.09
CA PRO A 49 4.14 7.04 -13.41
C PRO A 49 3.04 6.01 -13.12
N SER A 50 2.41 6.10 -11.95
CA SER A 50 1.30 5.23 -11.55
C SER A 50 0.29 5.88 -10.61
N LYS A 51 -0.79 5.15 -10.34
CA LYS A 51 -1.85 5.52 -9.41
C LYS A 51 -2.18 4.37 -8.49
N ILE A 52 -2.29 4.67 -7.20
CA ILE A 52 -2.73 3.74 -6.15
C ILE A 52 -4.13 4.14 -5.69
N ILE A 53 -5.06 3.21 -5.75
CA ILE A 53 -6.45 3.40 -5.31
C ILE A 53 -6.69 2.49 -4.12
N ILE A 54 -6.93 3.08 -2.95
CA ILE A 54 -7.18 2.36 -1.70
C ILE A 54 -8.68 2.41 -1.43
N ILE A 55 -9.33 1.25 -1.44
CA ILE A 55 -10.78 1.13 -1.27
C ILE A 55 -11.09 0.60 0.13
N GLY A 56 -12.05 1.21 0.82
CA GLY A 56 -12.62 0.63 2.04
C GLY A 56 -11.73 0.72 3.27
N LYS A 57 -10.85 1.72 3.35
CA LYS A 57 -9.97 1.97 4.50
C LYS A 57 -10.70 1.99 5.86
N ASP A 58 -11.96 2.39 5.88
CA ASP A 58 -12.78 2.49 7.10
C ASP A 58 -13.59 1.20 7.40
N LYS A 59 -13.53 0.21 6.50
CA LYS A 59 -14.22 -1.09 6.62
C LYS A 59 -13.39 -2.14 7.37
N VAL A 60 -12.10 -1.88 7.60
CA VAL A 60 -11.22 -2.73 8.40
C VAL A 60 -11.64 -2.77 9.88
N PRO A 61 -11.33 -3.85 10.61
CA PRO A 61 -11.49 -3.94 12.06
C PRO A 61 -10.88 -2.73 12.82
N LYS A 62 -11.49 -2.35 13.96
CA LYS A 62 -11.09 -1.14 14.70
C LYS A 62 -9.64 -1.17 15.16
N ASP A 63 -9.17 -2.34 15.61
CA ASP A 63 -7.80 -2.63 16.03
C ASP A 63 -6.78 -2.48 14.89
N MET A 64 -7.20 -2.61 13.63
CA MET A 64 -6.34 -2.43 12.46
C MET A 64 -6.26 -0.98 11.96
N ARG A 65 -7.16 -0.10 12.38
CA ARG A 65 -7.27 1.26 11.81
C ARG A 65 -6.00 2.07 11.94
N LYS A 66 -5.29 1.92 13.08
CA LYS A 66 -4.00 2.57 13.28
C LYS A 66 -2.98 2.07 12.23
N TYR A 67 -2.85 0.75 12.09
CA TYR A 67 -1.93 0.15 11.13
C TYR A 67 -2.25 0.55 9.69
N VAL A 68 -3.53 0.57 9.30
CA VAL A 68 -3.97 1.00 7.97
C VAL A 68 -3.66 2.48 7.73
N LYS A 69 -3.80 3.34 8.75
CA LYS A 69 -3.38 4.73 8.66
C LYS A 69 -1.86 4.83 8.46
N ASP A 70 -1.07 4.13 9.26
CA ASP A 70 0.39 4.15 9.18
C ASP A 70 0.89 3.61 7.81
N MET A 71 0.22 2.60 7.26
CA MET A 71 0.45 2.08 5.90
C MET A 71 0.18 3.11 4.81
N ILE A 72 -0.92 3.87 4.91
CA ILE A 72 -1.23 4.94 3.97
C ILE A 72 -0.18 6.06 4.08
N ASP A 73 0.21 6.43 5.29
CA ASP A 73 1.23 7.46 5.54
C ASP A 73 2.58 7.06 4.90
N VAL A 74 2.97 5.78 4.99
CA VAL A 74 4.18 5.24 4.33
C VAL A 74 4.09 5.33 2.81
N LEU A 75 2.96 4.92 2.20
CA LEU A 75 2.77 5.04 0.75
C LEU A 75 2.86 6.49 0.30
N MET A 76 2.23 7.41 1.05
CA MET A 76 2.29 8.86 0.78
C MET A 76 3.69 9.44 0.95
N ASP A 77 4.49 8.91 1.89
CA ASP A 77 5.87 9.34 2.06
C ASP A 77 6.74 8.89 0.88
N ALA A 78 6.66 7.61 0.50
CA ALA A 78 7.37 7.08 -0.66
C ALA A 78 6.97 7.75 -1.98
N SER A 79 5.71 8.19 -2.12
CA SER A 79 5.26 8.91 -3.32
C SER A 79 5.83 10.33 -3.46
N LYS A 80 6.41 10.91 -2.39
CA LYS A 80 7.00 12.27 -2.40
C LYS A 80 8.44 12.30 -2.89
N LEU A 81 9.05 11.15 -3.18
CA LEU A 81 10.40 11.11 -3.75
C LEU A 81 10.41 11.87 -5.08
N ASP A 82 11.34 12.81 -5.25
CA ASP A 82 11.34 13.78 -6.37
C ASP A 82 11.34 13.13 -7.78
N TYR A 83 11.76 11.87 -7.88
CA TYR A 83 11.79 11.09 -9.14
C TYR A 83 10.60 10.14 -9.32
N LYS A 84 9.64 10.15 -8.39
CA LYS A 84 8.41 9.35 -8.46
C LYS A 84 7.22 10.23 -8.82
N ASP A 85 6.40 9.72 -9.73
CA ASP A 85 5.10 10.26 -10.11
C ASP A 85 4.03 9.23 -9.75
N ILE A 86 3.71 9.17 -8.46
CA ILE A 86 2.73 8.24 -7.88
C ILE A 86 1.60 9.07 -7.27
N THR A 87 0.38 8.87 -7.75
CA THR A 87 -0.82 9.50 -7.18
C THR A 87 -1.57 8.51 -6.30
N ILE A 88 -2.05 8.96 -5.13
CA ILE A 88 -2.77 8.09 -4.17
C ILE A 88 -4.18 8.63 -3.95
N ASN A 89 -5.17 7.78 -4.20
CA ASN A 89 -6.58 8.10 -4.03
C ASN A 89 -7.21 7.18 -2.98
N LEU A 90 -7.88 7.78 -2.00
CA LEU A 90 -8.65 7.07 -0.99
C LEU A 90 -10.13 7.03 -1.41
N LYS A 91 -10.73 5.85 -1.43
CA LYS A 91 -12.14 5.62 -1.81
C LYS A 91 -12.90 4.78 -0.79
#